data_AF-A0A2M7UI97-F1
#
_entry.id   AF-A0A2M7UI97-F1
#
_cell.length_a   1.000
_cell.length_b   1.000
_cell.length_c   1.000
_cell.angle_alpha   90.00
_cell.angle_beta   90.00
_cell.angle_gamma   90.00
#
_symmetry.space_group_name_H-M   'P 1'
#
loop_
_entity.id
_entity.type
_entity.pdbx_description
1 polymer ?
#
loop_
_entity_poly.entity_id
_entity_poly.type
_entity_poly.pdbx_seq_one_letter_code
_entity_poly.pdbx_strand_id
1 'polypeptide(L)'
;LLQKPNLLLPLQNSAHNHQARNAEYFEKAGASIVVPAIDDFVPLLLSLLNDVDRQEKMRHALASLSRPHAAKEIAELILHL
;
A
#
# COMPACT_ATOMS: atom_id res chain seq x y z
N LEU A 1 -8.26 -9.26 4.52
CA LEU A 1 -7.83 -8.08 3.75
C LEU A 1 -7.26 -8.56 2.42
N LEU A 2 -7.50 -7.81 1.33
CA LEU A 2 -7.01 -8.16 0.00
C LEU A 2 -5.50 -7.97 -0.07
N GLN A 3 -4.76 -9.04 -0.34
CA GLN A 3 -3.30 -9.05 -0.44
C GLN A 3 -2.88 -9.00 -1.92
N LYS A 4 -3.43 -8.05 -2.67
CA LYS A 4 -3.18 -7.95 -4.11
C LYS A 4 -2.05 -6.96 -4.37
N PRO A 5 -0.98 -7.36 -5.08
CA PRO A 5 0.06 -6.43 -5.52
C PRO A 5 -0.56 -5.23 -6.22
N ASN A 6 -0.07 -4.04 -5.91
CA ASN A 6 -0.66 -2.79 -6.36
C ASN A 6 0.39 -1.71 -6.64
N LEU A 7 0.01 -0.80 -7.52
CA LEU A 7 0.72 0.44 -7.82
C LEU A 7 -0.09 1.58 -7.23
N LEU A 8 0.56 2.48 -6.52
CA LEU A 8 -0.06 3.67 -5.95
C LEU A 8 0.40 4.88 -6.75
N LEU A 9 -0.55 5.61 -7.33
CA LEU A 9 -0.31 6.91 -7.96
C LEU A 9 -0.96 7.98 -7.08
N PRO A 10 -0.23 8.60 -6.15
CA PRO A 10 -0.80 9.56 -5.22
C PRO A 10 -1.30 10.82 -5.95
N LEU A 11 -2.42 11.38 -5.50
CA LEU A 11 -2.89 12.67 -6.00
C LEU A 11 -1.93 13.80 -5.61
N GLN A 12 -1.53 14.59 -6.61
CA GLN A 12 -0.82 15.85 -6.40
C GLN A 12 -1.68 16.81 -5.58
N ASN A 13 -1.07 17.51 -4.62
CA ASN A 13 -1.74 18.46 -3.72
C ASN A 13 -2.89 17.87 -2.87
N SER A 14 -2.86 16.56 -2.58
CA SER A 14 -3.75 15.99 -1.55
C SER A 14 -3.62 16.74 -0.22
N ALA A 15 -4.69 16.81 0.57
CA ALA A 15 -4.71 17.51 1.84
C ALA A 15 -3.48 17.11 2.70
N HIS A 16 -2.62 18.10 3.00
CA HIS A 16 -1.37 17.93 3.75
C HIS A 16 -0.41 16.83 3.22
N ASN A 17 -0.44 16.53 1.92
CA ASN A 17 0.35 15.49 1.28
C ASN A 17 0.12 14.08 1.88
N HIS A 18 -1.05 13.84 2.46
CA HIS A 18 -1.37 12.59 3.15
C HIS A 18 -1.35 11.37 2.21
N GLN A 19 -1.72 11.52 0.94
CA GLN A 19 -1.69 10.38 0.02
C GLN A 19 -0.27 9.90 -0.26
N ALA A 20 0.68 10.82 -0.43
CA ALA A 20 2.09 10.45 -0.64
C ALA A 20 2.66 9.73 0.60
N ARG A 21 2.36 10.24 1.81
CA ARG A 21 2.79 9.61 3.07
C ARG A 21 2.21 8.20 3.25
N ASN A 22 0.92 8.03 2.92
CA ASN A 22 0.29 6.72 2.95
C ASN A 22 0.95 5.76 1.96
N ALA A 23 1.26 6.22 0.75
CA ALA A 23 1.88 5.40 -0.27
C ALA A 23 3.33 5.00 0.12
N GLU A 24 4.10 5.95 0.65
CA GLU A 24 5.46 5.73 1.16
C GLU A 24 5.50 4.68 2.29
N TYR A 25 4.49 4.67 3.17
CA TYR A 25 4.38 3.65 4.23
C TYR A 25 4.33 2.22 3.65
N PHE A 26 3.54 2.00 2.61
CA PHE A 26 3.43 0.67 1.97
C PHE A 26 4.67 0.33 1.14
N GLU A 27 5.24 1.31 0.43
CA GLU A 27 6.44 1.10 -0.38
C GLU A 27 7.66 0.73 0.46
N LYS A 28 7.86 1.40 1.60
CA LYS A 28 8.93 1.07 2.55
C LYS A 28 8.86 -0.36 3.06
N ALA A 29 7.67 -0.92 3.17
CA ALA A 29 7.46 -2.31 3.55
C ALA A 29 7.59 -3.29 2.37
N GLY A 30 7.79 -2.80 1.14
CA GLY A 30 7.76 -3.61 -0.08
C GLY A 30 6.36 -4.12 -0.45
N ALA A 31 5.30 -3.50 0.08
CA ALA A 31 3.91 -3.90 -0.11
C ALA A 31 3.24 -3.26 -1.34
N SER A 32 3.78 -2.13 -1.79
CA SER A 32 3.29 -1.35 -2.94
C SER A 32 4.46 -0.77 -3.72
N ILE A 33 4.22 -0.39 -4.98
CA ILE A 33 5.13 0.43 -5.77
C ILE A 33 4.50 1.82 -5.88
N VAL A 34 5.21 2.88 -5.46
CA VAL A 34 4.75 4.24 -5.74
C VAL A 34 5.16 4.63 -7.14
N VAL A 35 4.19 5.10 -7.92
CA VAL A 35 4.39 5.52 -9.30
C VAL A 35 4.85 6.97 -9.29
N PRO A 36 6.08 7.29 -9.76
CA PRO A 36 6.64 8.64 -9.67
C PRO A 36 5.90 9.65 -10.55
N ALA A 37 5.59 9.28 -11.78
CA ALA A 37 4.79 10.06 -12.71
C ALA A 37 3.78 9.18 -13.45
N ILE A 38 2.69 9.78 -13.94
CA ILE A 38 1.63 9.04 -14.67
C ILE A 38 2.19 8.26 -15.86
N ASP A 39 3.20 8.79 -16.55
CA ASP A 39 3.83 8.17 -17.70
C ASP A 39 4.59 6.89 -17.34
N ASP A 40 5.01 6.73 -16.08
CA ASP A 40 5.68 5.52 -15.58
C ASP A 40 4.70 4.39 -15.24
N PHE A 41 3.39 4.67 -15.18
CA PHE A 41 2.39 3.71 -14.74
C PHE A 41 2.37 2.44 -15.60
N VAL A 42 2.29 2.61 -16.93
CA VAL A 42 2.18 1.47 -17.86
C VAL A 42 3.43 0.60 -17.84
N PRO A 43 4.66 1.14 -17.97
CA PRO A 43 5.88 0.34 -17.84
C PRO A 43 5.99 -0.40 -16.51
N LEU A 44 5.68 0.25 -15.38
CA LEU A 44 5.73 -0.38 -14.07
C LEU A 44 4.66 -1.47 -13.90
N LEU A 45 3.46 -1.25 -14.42
CA LEU A 45 2.39 -2.24 -14.38
C LEU A 45 2.80 -3.49 -15.17
N LEU A 46 3.29 -3.33 -16.39
CA LEU A 46 3.75 -4.45 -17.22
C LEU A 46 4.94 -5.17 -16.59
N SER A 47 5.88 -4.44 -15.99
CA SER A 47 6.99 -5.03 -15.23
C SER A 47 6.47 -5.87 -14.06
N LEU A 48 5.52 -5.36 -13.26
CA LEU A 48 4.98 -6.10 -12.13
C LEU A 48 4.19 -7.33 -12.57
N LEU A 49 3.36 -7.22 -13.62
CA LEU A 49 2.55 -8.33 -14.12
C LEU A 49 3.41 -9.52 -14.60
N ASN A 50 4.61 -9.25 -15.11
CA ASN A 50 5.54 -10.27 -15.60
C ASN A 50 6.51 -10.80 -14.52
N ASP A 51 6.49 -10.23 -13.31
CA ASP A 51 7.40 -10.61 -12.21
C ASP A 51 6.62 -11.30 -11.08
N VAL A 52 6.47 -12.62 -11.20
CA VAL A 52 5.72 -13.45 -10.24
C VAL A 52 6.40 -13.44 -8.85
N ASP A 53 7.73 -13.46 -8.80
CA ASP A 53 8.47 -13.44 -7.53
C ASP A 53 8.27 -12.13 -6.78
N ARG A 54 8.23 -11.01 -7.49
CA ARG A 54 7.93 -9.71 -6.89
C ARG A 54 6.48 -9.63 -6.43
N GLN A 55 5.52 -10.16 -7.19
CA GLN A 55 4.12 -10.25 -6.77
C GLN A 55 3.96 -11.07 -5.47
N GLU A 56 4.66 -12.19 -5.36
CA GLU A 56 4.69 -13.04 -4.16
C GLU A 56 5.20 -12.27 -2.93
N LYS A 57 6.36 -11.61 -3.06
CA LYS A 57 6.96 -10.80 -2.00
C LYS A 57 6.03 -9.66 -1.56
N MET A 58 5.42 -8.96 -2.51
CA MET A 58 4.45 -7.89 -2.22
C MET A 58 3.21 -8.42 -1.50
N ARG A 59 2.71 -9.61 -1.88
CA ARG A 59 1.58 -10.24 -1.18
C ARG A 59 1.91 -10.49 0.29
N HIS A 60 3.08 -11.06 0.57
CA HIS A 60 3.53 -11.30 1.94
C HIS A 60 3.70 -10.00 2.74
N ALA A 61 4.29 -8.98 2.12
CA ALA A 61 4.42 -7.66 2.74
C ALA A 61 3.05 -7.05 3.08
N LEU A 62 2.09 -7.06 2.14
CA LEU A 62 0.71 -6.61 2.39
C LEU A 62 0.03 -7.39 3.52
N ALA A 63 0.23 -8.71 3.57
CA ALA A 63 -0.30 -9.55 4.64
C ALA A 63 0.27 -9.15 6.01
N SER A 64 1.57 -8.83 6.09
CA SER A 64 2.23 -8.43 7.34
C SER A 64 1.74 -7.09 7.90
N LEU A 65 1.25 -6.20 7.03
CA LEU A 65 0.70 -4.89 7.42
C LEU A 65 -0.79 -4.94 7.78
N SER A 66 -1.45 -6.08 7.56
CA SER A 66 -2.88 -6.24 7.80
C SER A 66 -3.22 -6.08 9.29
N ARG A 67 -4.19 -5.22 9.61
CA ARG A 67 -4.78 -5.05 10.95
C ARG A 67 -6.26 -5.45 10.95
N PRO A 68 -6.57 -6.76 10.89
CA PRO A 68 -7.95 -7.23 10.73
C PRO A 68 -8.85 -6.87 11.93
N HIS A 69 -8.27 -6.60 13.10
CA HIS A 69 -8.98 -6.27 14.33
C HIS A 69 -8.91 -4.78 14.70
N ALA A 70 -8.40 -3.91 13.81
CA ALA A 70 -8.21 -2.48 14.09
C ALA A 70 -9.45 -1.80 14.68
N ALA A 71 -10.64 -2.04 14.10
CA ALA A 71 -11.88 -1.46 14.61
C ALA A 71 -12.23 -1.93 16.03
N LYS A 72 -12.00 -3.21 16.33
CA LYS A 72 -12.23 -3.79 17.66
C LYS A 72 -11.24 -3.22 18.67
N GLU A 73 -9.95 -3.18 18.32
CA GLU A 73 -8.89 -2.61 19.18
C GLU A 73 -9.17 -1.14 19.53
N ILE A 74 -9.64 -0.35 18.56
CA ILE A 74 -10.04 1.05 18.79
C ILE A 74 -11.25 1.14 19.71
N ALA A 75 -12.28 0.31 19.50
CA ALA A 75 -13.47 0.30 20.35
C ALA A 75 -13.14 -0.09 21.79
N GLU A 76 -12.29 -1.10 22.00
CA GLU A 76 -11.81 -1.49 23.32
C GLU A 76 -11.03 -0.35 23.99
N LEU A 77 -10.16 0.34 23.26
CA LEU A 77 -9.45 1.51 23.79
C LEU A 77 -10.43 2.59 24.28
N ILE A 78 -11.44 2.94 23.48
CA ILE A 78 -12.42 3.98 23.82
C ILE A 78 -13.24 3.60 25.07
N LEU A 79 -13.62 2.33 25.22
CA LEU A 79 -14.43 1.86 26.36
C LEU A 79 -13.63 1.76 27.68
N HIS A 80 -12.29 1.76 27.61
CA HIS A 80 -11.40 1.71 28.77
C HIS A 80 -10.73 3.06 29.09
N LEU A 81 -11.09 4.13 28.37
CA LEU A 81 -10.78 5.52 28.72
C LEU A 81 -11.79 6.07 29.73
#